data_AF-A0A9E2DF00-F1
#
_entry.id   AF-A0A9E2DF00-F1
#
_cell.length_a   1.000
_cell.length_b   1.000
_cell.length_c   1.000
_cell.angle_alpha   90.00
_cell.angle_beta   90.00
_cell.angle_gamma   90.00
#
_symmetry.space_group_name_H-M   'P 1'
#
loop_
_entity.id
_entity.type
_entity.pdbx_description
1 polymer ?
#
loop_
_entity_poly.entity_id
_entity_poly.type
_entity_poly.pdbx_seq_one_letter_code
_entity_poly.pdbx_strand_id
1 'polypeptide(L)'
;MNSKILFLFILLSTLVLSQTHFTIPQNVWRLSFNQSIASGKWIGHDGEKGLKDLKYKLKGIDYSIDQYWEHALNAQEFTLEYGFSDKSTFIIQVPIVQKFNEDHAWLISSDSSTVVLDDIMKFYFPNNKSNSGLGNVTVGMKKLFIGNPAWRGEGRKYSIYGGLDATFPFGQSLKKYYPKDIDDNGIPNQFKHLPISNGVTKWRGSLFGELYRKVKGRLININWSFSLSSYNRELINPSYSFLWIEETGIDSISKVIGNAVLFEQGKQISLSIQGQLELWPKRMFLSSGMDWMKSGRDQYFSNSDKWDTWMSSNNNYDTKKTLSTQFIKLNFLNIDPFKQYGPIPFELEFGIRWYVPYLTYHTFGYTSSWLKISSYFQAW
;
A
#
# COMPACT_ATOMS: atom_id res chain seq x y z
N MET A 1 -63.25 -11.84 22.68
CA MET A 1 -61.94 -12.48 22.99
C MET A 1 -61.14 -12.51 21.70
N ASN A 2 -60.46 -11.43 21.31
CA ASN A 2 -59.17 -10.95 21.80
C ASN A 2 -58.10 -12.05 21.87
N SER A 3 -57.54 -12.39 20.72
CA SER A 3 -56.18 -12.90 20.61
C SER A 3 -55.37 -11.87 19.83
N LYS A 4 -54.28 -11.44 20.47
CA LYS A 4 -53.52 -10.24 20.15
C LYS A 4 -52.97 -10.30 18.73
N ILE A 5 -53.40 -9.32 17.95
CA ILE A 5 -52.72 -8.82 16.76
C ILE A 5 -51.23 -8.78 17.07
N LEU A 6 -50.50 -9.52 16.24
CA LEU A 6 -49.06 -9.66 16.12
C LEU A 6 -48.40 -8.26 16.17
N PHE A 7 -48.17 -7.77 17.39
CA PHE A 7 -47.45 -6.55 17.64
C PHE A 7 -45.98 -6.82 17.36
N LEU A 8 -45.37 -5.90 16.61
CA LEU A 8 -44.01 -5.90 16.10
C LEU A 8 -43.74 -6.86 14.92
N PHE A 9 -44.45 -6.57 13.82
CA PHE A 9 -43.74 -6.16 12.61
C PHE A 9 -42.49 -5.36 13.03
N ILE A 10 -41.32 -5.99 12.96
CA ILE A 10 -40.01 -5.33 13.05
C ILE A 10 -39.90 -4.46 11.79
N LEU A 11 -40.52 -3.30 11.92
CA LEU A 11 -40.64 -2.24 10.94
C LEU A 11 -39.41 -1.37 11.13
N LEU A 12 -38.30 -1.78 10.52
CA LEU A 12 -37.14 -0.96 10.14
C LEU A 12 -36.11 -1.84 9.40
N SER A 13 -36.56 -2.52 8.33
CA SER A 13 -35.63 -2.98 7.30
C SER A 13 -35.25 -1.77 6.45
N THR A 14 -34.26 -1.01 6.91
CA THR A 14 -33.64 0.03 6.07
C THR A 14 -33.15 -0.64 4.80
N LEU A 15 -33.66 -0.18 3.67
CA LEU A 15 -33.26 -0.58 2.32
C LEU A 15 -31.76 -0.34 2.16
N VAL A 16 -30.93 -1.35 2.46
CA VAL A 16 -29.49 -1.30 2.19
C VAL A 16 -29.32 -1.38 0.68
N LEU A 17 -29.27 -0.22 0.02
CA LEU A 17 -28.78 -0.13 -1.34
C LEU A 17 -27.31 -0.49 -1.28
N SER A 18 -26.97 -1.67 -1.79
CA SER A 18 -25.65 -2.24 -1.68
C SER A 18 -24.65 -1.57 -2.65
N GLN A 19 -23.61 -0.96 -2.08
CA GLN A 19 -22.37 -0.49 -2.72
C GLN A 19 -21.26 -0.62 -1.67
N THR A 20 -19.98 -0.58 -2.06
CA THR A 20 -18.86 -0.41 -1.13
C THR A 20 -18.90 0.99 -0.54
N HIS A 21 -19.81 1.20 0.42
CA HIS A 21 -20.01 2.49 1.06
C HIS A 21 -18.81 2.86 1.91
N PHE A 22 -18.50 4.15 1.92
CA PHE A 22 -17.41 4.67 2.73
C PHE A 22 -17.66 4.58 4.24
N THR A 23 -18.92 4.54 4.66
CA THR A 23 -19.37 4.36 6.05
C THR A 23 -20.40 3.24 6.14
N ILE A 24 -20.62 2.73 7.34
CA ILE A 24 -21.65 1.72 7.63
C ILE A 24 -22.66 2.26 8.66
N PRO A 25 -23.90 1.72 8.70
CA PRO A 25 -24.94 2.18 9.63
C PRO A 25 -24.54 2.03 11.10
N GLN A 26 -25.20 2.78 11.99
CA GLN A 26 -24.98 2.64 13.43
C GLN A 26 -25.18 1.19 13.89
N ASN A 27 -24.32 0.75 14.81
CA ASN A 27 -24.33 -0.59 15.41
C ASN A 27 -24.12 -1.74 14.41
N VAL A 28 -23.66 -1.45 13.19
CA VAL A 28 -23.26 -2.47 12.21
C VAL A 28 -21.76 -2.67 12.28
N TRP A 29 -21.36 -3.94 12.27
CA TRP A 29 -20.00 -4.40 12.05
C TRP A 29 -19.85 -4.86 10.61
N ARG A 30 -18.77 -4.45 9.94
CA ARG A 30 -18.34 -5.04 8.68
C ARG A 30 -16.99 -5.72 8.89
N LEU A 31 -16.96 -7.02 8.61
CA LEU A 31 -15.74 -7.82 8.59
C LEU A 31 -15.36 -8.05 7.15
N SER A 32 -14.14 -7.69 6.77
CA SER A 32 -13.60 -8.00 5.45
C SER A 32 -12.32 -8.79 5.53
N PHE A 33 -12.21 -9.76 4.63
CA PHE A 33 -10.99 -10.49 4.37
C PHE A 33 -10.61 -10.28 2.90
N ASN A 34 -9.38 -9.84 2.66
CA ASN A 34 -8.85 -9.60 1.33
C ASN A 34 -7.59 -10.44 1.11
N GLN A 35 -7.54 -11.19 0.01
CA GLN A 35 -6.35 -11.88 -0.48
C GLN A 35 -5.85 -11.15 -1.72
N SER A 36 -4.56 -10.81 -1.75
CA SER A 36 -3.95 -10.11 -2.88
C SER A 36 -2.64 -10.75 -3.29
N ILE A 37 -2.39 -10.76 -4.59
CA ILE A 37 -1.12 -11.16 -5.19
C ILE A 37 -0.66 -10.01 -6.08
N ALA A 38 0.59 -9.60 -5.95
CA ALA A 38 1.18 -8.53 -6.73
C ALA A 38 2.57 -8.92 -7.20
N SER A 39 2.95 -8.45 -8.39
CA SER A 39 4.32 -8.50 -8.88
C SER A 39 4.65 -7.19 -9.58
N GLY A 40 5.89 -6.72 -9.44
CA GLY A 40 6.28 -5.43 -9.99
C GLY A 40 7.78 -5.31 -10.15
N LYS A 41 8.20 -4.46 -11.08
CA LYS A 41 9.61 -4.12 -11.33
C LYS A 41 9.86 -2.68 -10.96
N TRP A 42 11.08 -2.37 -10.53
CA TRP A 42 11.46 -0.97 -10.30
C TRP A 42 11.40 -0.17 -11.59
N ILE A 43 10.78 1.02 -11.53
CA ILE A 43 10.65 1.96 -12.65
C ILE A 43 11.49 3.22 -12.33
N GLY A 44 12.44 3.53 -13.22
CA GLY A 44 13.34 4.69 -13.14
C GLY A 44 12.67 6.02 -13.49
N HIS A 45 13.47 7.09 -13.58
CA HIS A 45 12.99 8.45 -13.89
C HIS A 45 12.46 8.62 -15.33
N ASP A 46 12.96 7.79 -16.23
CA ASP A 46 12.66 7.75 -17.67
C ASP A 46 11.44 6.86 -17.98
N GLY A 47 10.88 6.20 -16.96
CA GLY A 47 9.82 5.21 -17.12
C GLY A 47 10.35 3.84 -17.57
N GLU A 48 11.67 3.69 -17.71
CA GLU A 48 12.30 2.40 -18.00
C GLU A 48 12.46 1.56 -16.75
N LYS A 49 12.73 0.27 -16.93
CA LYS A 49 12.91 -0.67 -15.83
C LYS A 49 14.33 -0.60 -15.29
N GLY A 50 14.45 -0.65 -13.96
CA GLY A 50 15.72 -0.64 -13.25
C GLY A 50 16.29 0.76 -13.03
N LEU A 51 17.47 0.80 -12.42
CA LEU A 51 18.32 1.98 -12.32
C LEU A 51 19.47 1.78 -13.30
N LYS A 52 19.60 2.69 -14.26
CA LYS A 52 20.59 2.59 -15.33
C LYS A 52 21.68 3.63 -15.20
N ASP A 53 22.86 3.29 -15.71
CA ASP A 53 24.06 4.12 -15.79
C ASP A 53 24.52 4.68 -14.45
N LEU A 54 24.51 3.85 -13.39
CA LEU A 54 25.14 4.24 -12.13
C LEU A 54 26.66 4.22 -12.31
N LYS A 55 27.24 5.43 -12.37
CA LYS A 55 28.70 5.61 -12.47
C LYS A 55 29.34 5.38 -11.11
N TYR A 56 30.27 4.44 -11.05
CA TYR A 56 30.99 4.08 -9.84
C TYR A 56 32.48 3.94 -10.13
N LYS A 57 33.32 4.43 -9.23
CA LYS A 57 34.78 4.35 -9.36
C LYS A 57 35.35 3.50 -8.25
N LEU A 58 36.22 2.55 -8.62
CA LEU A 58 36.91 1.69 -7.66
C LEU A 58 38.38 1.57 -8.04
N LYS A 59 39.27 2.01 -7.14
CA LYS A 59 40.74 1.91 -7.33
C LYS A 59 41.22 2.51 -8.66
N GLY A 60 40.62 3.63 -9.07
CA GLY A 60 40.99 4.30 -10.32
C GLY A 60 40.29 3.79 -11.58
N ILE A 61 39.51 2.71 -11.50
CA ILE A 61 38.75 2.16 -12.62
C ILE A 61 37.31 2.66 -12.56
N ASP A 62 36.80 3.13 -13.70
CA ASP A 62 35.42 3.57 -13.86
C ASP A 62 34.52 2.41 -14.31
N TYR A 63 33.38 2.29 -13.67
CA TYR A 63 32.34 1.29 -13.92
C TYR A 63 31.00 1.98 -14.15
N SER A 64 30.20 1.40 -15.04
CA SER A 64 28.77 1.70 -15.17
C SER A 64 27.97 0.48 -14.75
N ILE A 65 27.03 0.67 -13.83
CA ILE A 65 26.23 -0.39 -13.23
C ILE A 65 24.76 -0.14 -13.54
N ASP A 66 24.13 -1.11 -14.16
CA ASP A 66 22.67 -1.18 -14.27
C ASP A 66 22.14 -2.17 -13.22
N GLN A 67 21.08 -1.80 -12.50
CA GLN A 67 20.47 -2.63 -11.47
C GLN A 67 18.98 -2.81 -11.72
N TYR A 68 18.48 -4.02 -11.48
CA TYR A 68 17.11 -4.43 -11.74
C TYR A 68 16.54 -5.15 -10.52
N TRP A 69 15.40 -4.66 -10.04
CA TRP A 69 14.65 -5.28 -8.94
C TRP A 69 13.28 -5.75 -9.42
N GLU A 70 12.93 -6.95 -8.99
CA GLU A 70 11.62 -7.55 -9.19
C GLU A 70 11.06 -8.01 -7.85
N HIS A 71 9.83 -7.62 -7.58
CA HIS A 71 9.09 -7.98 -6.37
C HIS A 71 7.96 -8.95 -6.72
N ALA A 72 7.73 -9.89 -5.82
CA ALA A 72 6.51 -10.69 -5.78
C ALA A 72 5.96 -10.72 -4.35
N LEU A 73 4.69 -10.34 -4.20
CA LEU A 73 4.01 -10.20 -2.92
C LEU A 73 2.73 -11.04 -2.93
N ASN A 74 2.55 -11.82 -1.88
CA ASN A 74 1.30 -12.48 -1.54
C ASN A 74 0.89 -12.04 -0.13
N ALA A 75 -0.25 -11.38 0.00
CA ALA A 75 -0.68 -10.75 1.24
C ALA A 75 -2.18 -10.94 1.49
N GLN A 76 -2.51 -11.00 2.76
CA GLN A 76 -3.86 -10.98 3.31
C GLN A 76 -4.09 -9.66 4.04
N GLU A 77 -5.33 -9.19 4.09
CA GLU A 77 -5.73 -8.07 4.92
C GLU A 77 -7.06 -8.36 5.59
N PHE A 78 -7.08 -8.21 6.90
CA PHE A 78 -8.28 -8.25 7.72
C PHE A 78 -8.70 -6.81 8.03
N THR A 79 -9.92 -6.45 7.66
CA THR A 79 -10.49 -5.14 7.99
C THR A 79 -11.71 -5.32 8.88
N LEU A 80 -11.71 -4.59 10.00
CA LEU A 80 -12.82 -4.49 10.93
C LEU A 80 -13.35 -3.05 10.87
N GLU A 81 -14.63 -2.90 10.58
CA GLU A 81 -15.29 -1.59 10.62
C GLU A 81 -16.50 -1.64 11.56
N TYR A 82 -16.69 -0.57 12.33
CA TYR A 82 -17.82 -0.41 13.24
C TYR A 82 -18.50 0.94 13.05
N GLY A 83 -19.80 0.90 12.79
CA GLY A 83 -20.64 2.09 12.69
C GLY A 83 -20.94 2.65 14.08
N PHE A 84 -20.11 3.56 14.56
CA PHE A 84 -20.31 4.24 15.84
C PHE A 84 -21.56 5.12 15.84
N SER A 85 -21.88 5.71 14.69
CA SER A 85 -23.12 6.42 14.43
C SER A 85 -23.46 6.32 12.94
N ASP A 86 -24.66 6.72 12.55
CA ASP A 86 -25.05 6.80 11.13
C ASP A 86 -24.18 7.74 10.27
N LYS A 87 -23.30 8.51 10.91
CA LYS A 87 -22.39 9.43 10.25
C LYS A 87 -20.93 9.08 10.46
N SER A 88 -20.60 8.11 11.32
CA SER A 88 -19.20 7.89 11.73
C SER A 88 -18.88 6.41 11.84
N THR A 89 -17.75 6.02 11.26
CA THR A 89 -17.29 4.63 11.23
C THR A 89 -15.85 4.56 11.73
N PHE A 90 -15.60 3.66 12.67
CA PHE A 90 -14.27 3.31 13.15
C PHE A 90 -13.71 2.14 12.33
N ILE A 91 -12.40 2.10 12.10
CA ILE A 91 -11.74 1.14 11.22
C ILE A 91 -10.44 0.64 11.84
N ILE A 92 -10.21 -0.67 11.77
CA ILE A 92 -8.90 -1.30 11.98
C ILE A 92 -8.57 -2.15 10.76
N GLN A 93 -7.34 -2.05 10.27
CA GLN A 93 -6.81 -2.85 9.16
C GLN A 93 -5.52 -3.54 9.59
N VAL A 94 -5.50 -4.87 9.46
CA VAL A 94 -4.37 -5.72 9.83
C VAL A 94 -3.92 -6.50 8.59
N PRO A 95 -2.85 -6.03 7.91
CA PRO A 95 -2.25 -6.76 6.80
C PRO A 95 -1.30 -7.85 7.32
N ILE A 96 -1.32 -9.00 6.65
CA ILE A 96 -0.40 -10.12 6.87
C ILE A 96 0.27 -10.46 5.54
N VAL A 97 1.58 -10.31 5.49
CA VAL A 97 2.41 -10.71 4.35
C VAL A 97 2.68 -12.19 4.45
N GLN A 98 2.03 -12.99 3.61
CA GLN A 98 2.26 -14.44 3.58
C GLN A 98 3.62 -14.77 2.96
N LYS A 99 3.97 -14.04 1.90
CA LYS A 99 5.26 -14.17 1.22
C LYS A 99 5.58 -12.88 0.49
N PHE A 100 6.77 -12.37 0.70
CA PHE A 100 7.34 -11.25 -0.04
C PHE A 100 8.72 -11.64 -0.51
N ASN A 101 8.95 -11.59 -1.81
CA ASN A 101 10.22 -11.91 -2.46
C ASN A 101 10.74 -10.68 -3.20
N GLU A 102 12.06 -10.52 -3.17
CA GLU A 102 12.82 -9.56 -3.98
C GLU A 102 13.90 -10.33 -4.73
N ASP A 103 13.86 -10.25 -6.05
CA ASP A 103 14.93 -10.70 -6.93
C ASP A 103 15.67 -9.47 -7.44
N HIS A 104 17.00 -9.48 -7.31
CA HIS A 104 17.91 -8.41 -7.67
C HIS A 104 18.97 -8.94 -8.64
N ALA A 105 19.15 -8.22 -9.74
CA ALA A 105 20.16 -8.51 -10.74
C ALA A 105 20.84 -7.22 -11.19
N TRP A 106 22.04 -7.33 -11.73
CA TRP A 106 22.79 -6.18 -12.24
C TRP A 106 23.61 -6.55 -13.47
N LEU A 107 23.99 -5.53 -14.23
CA LEU A 107 24.94 -5.60 -15.32
C LEU A 107 26.05 -4.58 -15.07
N ILE A 108 27.30 -5.00 -15.22
CA ILE A 108 28.48 -4.15 -15.01
C ILE A 108 29.20 -3.98 -16.34
N SER A 109 29.46 -2.73 -16.71
CA SER A 109 30.25 -2.37 -17.88
C SER A 109 31.49 -1.58 -17.45
N SER A 110 32.67 -1.96 -17.98
CA SER A 110 33.94 -1.25 -17.79
C SER A 110 34.92 -1.62 -18.89
N ASP A 111 35.90 -0.75 -19.16
CA ASP A 111 37.03 -1.04 -20.05
C ASP A 111 38.03 -2.03 -19.42
N SER A 112 37.86 -2.35 -18.13
CA SER A 112 38.66 -3.30 -17.36
C SER A 112 37.84 -4.51 -16.90
N SER A 113 38.50 -5.47 -16.23
CA SER A 113 37.80 -6.63 -15.65
C SER A 113 36.72 -6.22 -14.64
N THR A 114 35.55 -6.84 -14.76
CA THR A 114 34.38 -6.58 -13.91
C THR A 114 34.25 -7.55 -12.73
N VAL A 115 35.04 -8.63 -12.70
CA VAL A 115 34.94 -9.72 -11.72
C VAL A 115 35.01 -9.21 -10.27
N VAL A 116 35.95 -8.31 -9.98
CA VAL A 116 36.14 -7.76 -8.63
C VAL A 116 34.90 -7.01 -8.16
N LEU A 117 34.29 -6.19 -9.02
CA LEU A 117 33.10 -5.44 -8.67
C LEU A 117 31.87 -6.35 -8.57
N ASP A 118 31.76 -7.35 -9.44
CA ASP A 118 30.68 -8.34 -9.40
C ASP A 118 30.69 -9.12 -8.08
N ASP A 119 31.86 -9.52 -7.58
CA ASP A 119 31.99 -10.20 -6.30
C ASP A 119 31.60 -9.30 -5.11
N ILE A 120 31.95 -8.01 -5.15
CA ILE A 120 31.53 -7.03 -4.14
C ILE A 120 30.00 -6.82 -4.21
N MET A 121 29.42 -6.76 -5.42
CA MET A 121 27.96 -6.65 -5.59
C MET A 121 27.24 -7.87 -4.99
N LYS A 122 27.72 -9.10 -5.22
CA LYS A 122 27.17 -10.32 -4.60
C LYS A 122 27.25 -10.29 -3.07
N PHE A 123 28.32 -9.72 -2.52
CA PHE A 123 28.49 -9.60 -1.08
C PHE A 123 27.45 -8.65 -0.45
N TYR A 124 27.24 -7.46 -1.02
CA TYR A 124 26.31 -6.47 -0.48
C TYR A 124 24.84 -6.73 -0.82
N PHE A 125 24.58 -7.30 -1.99
CA PHE A 125 23.25 -7.43 -2.55
C PHE A 125 22.95 -8.88 -2.96
N PRO A 126 22.62 -9.75 -1.99
CA PRO A 126 22.16 -11.10 -2.31
C PRO A 126 21.01 -11.07 -3.31
N ASN A 127 21.12 -11.88 -4.37
CA ASN A 127 20.19 -11.83 -5.50
C ASN A 127 18.74 -12.08 -5.10
N ASN A 128 18.51 -13.00 -4.16
CA ASN A 128 17.16 -13.39 -3.78
C ASN A 128 16.97 -13.17 -2.28
N LYS A 129 15.94 -12.42 -1.92
CA LYS A 129 15.53 -12.22 -0.53
C LYS A 129 14.07 -12.58 -0.38
N SER A 130 13.71 -13.08 0.80
CA SER A 130 12.30 -13.35 1.11
C SER A 130 11.97 -13.05 2.55
N ASN A 131 10.72 -12.67 2.80
CA ASN A 131 10.19 -12.46 4.14
C ASN A 131 8.68 -12.75 4.21
N SER A 132 8.19 -12.95 5.43
CA SER A 132 6.78 -13.08 5.76
C SER A 132 6.52 -12.59 7.18
N GLY A 133 5.29 -12.21 7.48
CA GLY A 133 4.91 -11.74 8.80
C GLY A 133 3.82 -10.69 8.78
N LEU A 134 3.66 -10.00 9.90
CA LEU A 134 2.71 -8.91 10.03
C LEU A 134 3.15 -7.71 9.18
N GLY A 135 2.19 -6.99 8.60
CA GLY A 135 2.43 -5.68 8.00
C GLY A 135 2.11 -4.54 8.98
N ASN A 136 2.01 -3.32 8.45
CA ASN A 136 1.71 -2.16 9.28
C ASN A 136 0.21 -2.06 9.56
N VAL A 137 -0.16 -1.95 10.84
CA VAL A 137 -1.56 -1.92 11.29
C VAL A 137 -2.09 -0.50 11.20
N THR A 138 -3.27 -0.34 10.60
CA THR A 138 -3.94 0.96 10.49
C THR A 138 -5.16 1.01 11.40
N VAL A 139 -5.32 2.13 12.09
CA VAL A 139 -6.50 2.45 12.90
C VAL A 139 -7.00 3.82 12.48
N GLY A 140 -8.31 3.99 12.32
CA GLY A 140 -8.84 5.26 11.84
C GLY A 140 -10.33 5.45 12.05
N MET A 141 -10.79 6.64 11.67
CA MET A 141 -12.18 7.04 11.76
C MET A 141 -12.57 7.83 10.51
N LYS A 142 -13.76 7.53 9.99
CA LYS A 142 -14.41 8.25 8.90
C LYS A 142 -15.67 8.94 9.42
N LYS A 143 -15.96 10.13 8.90
CA LYS A 143 -17.14 10.93 9.27
C LYS A 143 -17.78 11.59 8.06
N LEU A 144 -19.11 11.48 7.95
CA LEU A 144 -19.94 12.21 7.00
C LEU A 144 -20.09 13.66 7.44
N PHE A 145 -19.80 14.59 6.53
CA PHE A 145 -20.00 16.02 6.74
C PHE A 145 -21.24 16.54 6.02
N ILE A 146 -21.42 16.18 4.75
CA ILE A 146 -22.46 16.74 3.89
C ILE A 146 -23.16 15.62 3.13
N GLY A 147 -24.48 15.72 2.99
CA GLY A 147 -25.29 14.78 2.23
C GLY A 147 -25.87 13.68 3.10
N ASN A 148 -26.26 12.58 2.46
CA ASN A 148 -26.78 11.39 3.12
C ASN A 148 -25.95 10.19 2.66
N PRO A 149 -25.55 9.28 3.57
CA PRO A 149 -24.78 8.12 3.16
C PRO A 149 -25.47 7.34 2.04
N ALA A 150 -24.72 6.86 1.05
CA ALA A 150 -25.32 6.18 -0.10
C ALA A 150 -26.12 4.93 0.30
N TRP A 151 -25.82 4.28 1.43
CA TRP A 151 -26.59 3.14 1.96
C TRP A 151 -27.98 3.53 2.47
N ARG A 152 -28.22 4.79 2.82
CA ARG A 152 -29.51 5.26 3.36
C ARG A 152 -30.57 5.43 2.26
N GLY A 153 -30.15 5.59 1.00
CA GLY A 153 -31.03 5.58 -0.18
C GLY A 153 -32.01 6.75 -0.35
N GLU A 154 -32.25 7.54 0.70
CA GLU A 154 -33.14 8.69 0.69
C GLU A 154 -32.39 10.03 0.76
N GLY A 155 -32.84 11.01 -0.03
CA GLY A 155 -32.36 12.39 -0.01
C GLY A 155 -31.28 12.73 -1.04
N ARG A 156 -30.26 13.49 -0.62
CA ARG A 156 -29.27 14.08 -1.54
C ARG A 156 -28.42 13.00 -2.21
N LYS A 157 -28.33 13.07 -3.54
CA LYS A 157 -27.59 12.13 -4.42
C LYS A 157 -26.06 12.29 -4.40
N TYR A 158 -25.56 12.87 -3.34
CA TYR A 158 -24.15 13.15 -3.13
C TYR A 158 -23.83 13.11 -1.64
N SER A 159 -22.61 12.70 -1.33
CA SER A 159 -22.09 12.66 0.05
C SER A 159 -20.64 13.10 0.07
N ILE A 160 -20.26 13.84 1.11
CA ILE A 160 -18.87 14.25 1.37
C ILE A 160 -18.53 13.85 2.80
N TYR A 161 -17.37 13.24 2.93
CA TYR A 161 -16.84 12.70 4.16
C TYR A 161 -15.40 13.20 4.36
N GLY A 162 -14.91 13.07 5.58
CA GLY A 162 -13.49 13.07 5.86
C GLY A 162 -13.08 11.90 6.73
N GLY A 163 -11.79 11.66 6.80
CA GLY A 163 -11.22 10.61 7.62
C GLY A 163 -9.85 10.98 8.17
N LEU A 164 -9.53 10.41 9.33
CA LEU A 164 -8.22 10.47 9.96
C LEU A 164 -7.80 9.04 10.31
N ASP A 165 -6.62 8.65 9.85
CA ASP A 165 -6.05 7.34 10.11
C ASP A 165 -4.60 7.46 10.62
N ALA A 166 -4.21 6.55 11.50
CA ALA A 166 -2.84 6.31 11.94
C ALA A 166 -2.42 4.89 11.53
N THR A 167 -1.29 4.76 10.86
CA THR A 167 -0.69 3.47 10.50
C THR A 167 0.59 3.29 11.31
N PHE A 168 0.60 2.26 12.15
CA PHE A 168 1.70 1.94 13.06
C PHE A 168 2.63 0.90 12.44
N PRO A 169 3.97 1.04 12.60
CA PRO A 169 4.96 0.20 11.94
C PRO A 169 5.16 -1.15 12.65
N PHE A 170 4.11 -1.97 12.73
CA PHE A 170 4.20 -3.32 13.32
C PHE A 170 4.93 -4.34 12.44
N GLY A 171 5.05 -4.07 11.14
CA GLY A 171 5.80 -4.95 10.25
C GLY A 171 7.29 -4.93 10.57
N GLN A 172 7.98 -6.01 10.21
CA GLN A 172 9.41 -6.14 10.49
C GLN A 172 10.20 -5.06 9.71
N SER A 173 10.86 -4.16 10.44
CA SER A 173 11.81 -3.20 9.88
C SER A 173 13.16 -3.86 9.58
N LEU A 174 14.02 -3.16 8.83
CA LEU A 174 15.37 -3.65 8.54
C LEU A 174 16.09 -4.04 9.83
N LYS A 175 16.68 -5.23 9.87
CA LYS A 175 17.47 -5.70 11.02
C LYS A 175 18.65 -4.77 11.26
N LYS A 176 19.17 -4.76 12.49
CA LYS A 176 20.41 -4.06 12.81
C LYS A 176 21.59 -4.88 12.30
N TYR A 177 22.60 -4.19 11.79
CA TYR A 177 23.87 -4.81 11.43
C TYR A 177 24.69 -5.16 12.68
N TYR A 178 25.21 -6.37 12.70
CA TYR A 178 26.22 -6.80 13.67
C TYR A 178 27.37 -7.48 12.91
N PRO A 179 28.63 -7.07 13.12
CA PRO A 179 29.77 -7.63 12.39
C PRO A 179 29.94 -9.14 12.52
N LYS A 180 29.46 -9.72 13.63
CA LYS A 180 29.55 -11.17 13.91
C LYS A 180 28.32 -11.96 13.47
N ASP A 181 27.25 -11.29 13.02
CA ASP A 181 26.02 -11.92 12.55
C ASP A 181 26.10 -12.16 11.04
N ILE A 182 26.92 -13.14 10.67
CA ILE A 182 27.26 -13.52 9.30
C ILE A 182 26.80 -14.97 9.01
N ASP A 183 26.64 -15.29 7.74
CA ASP A 183 26.38 -16.66 7.28
C ASP A 183 27.69 -17.46 7.06
N ASP A 184 27.55 -18.70 6.60
CA ASP A 184 28.67 -19.58 6.28
C ASP A 184 29.60 -19.04 5.18
N ASN A 185 29.11 -18.10 4.34
CA ASN A 185 29.89 -17.44 3.28
C ASN A 185 30.48 -16.09 3.74
N GLY A 186 30.32 -15.71 5.01
CA GLY A 186 30.79 -14.45 5.56
C GLY A 186 29.92 -13.22 5.24
N ILE A 187 28.74 -13.41 4.64
CA ILE A 187 27.80 -12.35 4.29
C ILE A 187 26.95 -11.98 5.52
N PRO A 188 26.88 -10.70 5.91
CA PRO A 188 26.02 -10.24 6.99
C PRO A 188 24.54 -10.60 6.79
N ASN A 189 23.92 -11.16 7.82
CA ASN A 189 22.51 -11.57 7.78
C ASN A 189 21.54 -10.38 7.55
N GLN A 190 21.97 -9.16 7.86
CA GLN A 190 21.23 -7.94 7.53
C GLN A 190 21.01 -7.78 6.01
N PHE A 191 22.01 -8.11 5.17
CA PHE A 191 21.94 -7.90 3.72
C PHE A 191 20.94 -8.82 3.04
N LYS A 192 20.70 -9.98 3.63
CA LYS A 192 19.69 -10.96 3.19
C LYS A 192 18.29 -10.61 3.65
N HIS A 193 18.15 -9.64 4.54
CA HIS A 193 16.87 -9.29 5.13
C HIS A 193 16.07 -8.37 4.22
N LEU A 194 14.83 -8.77 3.91
CA LEU A 194 13.88 -7.97 3.15
C LEU A 194 12.85 -7.35 4.13
N PRO A 195 12.91 -6.04 4.42
CA PRO A 195 12.00 -5.42 5.36
C PRO A 195 10.57 -5.33 4.82
N ILE A 196 9.58 -5.57 5.70
CA ILE A 196 8.14 -5.40 5.40
C ILE A 196 7.68 -3.98 5.73
N SER A 197 8.32 -3.37 6.74
CA SER A 197 8.04 -2.00 7.19
C SER A 197 9.28 -1.12 7.08
N ASN A 198 9.05 0.17 6.93
CA ASN A 198 10.08 1.19 7.02
C ASN A 198 10.26 1.77 8.44
N GLY A 199 9.52 1.26 9.43
CA GLY A 199 9.71 1.61 10.84
C GLY A 199 9.10 2.95 11.27
N VAL A 200 8.38 3.66 10.40
CA VAL A 200 7.78 4.97 10.73
C VAL A 200 6.27 4.92 10.89
N THR A 201 5.76 5.67 11.86
CA THR A 201 4.32 5.90 12.01
C THR A 201 3.82 6.89 10.96
N LYS A 202 2.73 6.56 10.27
CA LYS A 202 2.09 7.41 9.26
C LYS A 202 0.77 7.96 9.79
N TRP A 203 0.56 9.26 9.63
CA TRP A 203 -0.71 9.94 9.83
C TRP A 203 -1.31 10.29 8.48
N ARG A 204 -2.60 10.02 8.27
CA ARG A 204 -3.31 10.32 7.03
C ARG A 204 -4.59 11.09 7.31
N GLY A 205 -4.73 12.27 6.72
CA GLY A 205 -5.99 12.98 6.60
C GLY A 205 -6.59 12.79 5.21
N SER A 206 -7.89 12.56 5.13
CA SER A 206 -8.58 12.31 3.86
C SER A 206 -9.90 13.07 3.74
N LEU A 207 -10.23 13.43 2.51
CA LEU A 207 -11.53 13.94 2.07
C LEU A 207 -11.98 13.09 0.89
N PHE A 208 -13.22 12.63 0.93
CA PHE A 208 -13.74 11.75 -0.09
C PHE A 208 -15.24 11.92 -0.24
N GLY A 209 -15.75 11.56 -1.41
CA GLY A 209 -17.14 11.74 -1.74
C GLY A 209 -17.64 10.77 -2.77
N GLU A 210 -18.95 10.70 -2.86
CA GLU A 210 -19.68 9.85 -3.79
C GLU A 210 -20.81 10.65 -4.45
N LEU A 211 -21.04 10.37 -5.72
CA LEU A 211 -22.05 10.99 -6.56
C LEU A 211 -22.81 9.89 -7.27
N TYR A 212 -24.10 9.72 -7.00
CA TYR A 212 -24.86 8.62 -7.56
C TYR A 212 -26.12 9.06 -8.30
N ARG A 213 -26.39 8.43 -9.45
CA ARG A 213 -27.59 8.71 -10.25
C ARG A 213 -28.12 7.44 -10.88
N LYS A 214 -29.44 7.33 -11.01
CA LYS A 214 -30.07 6.30 -11.84
C LYS A 214 -30.22 6.80 -13.27
N VAL A 215 -29.70 6.04 -14.23
CA VAL A 215 -29.85 6.27 -15.68
C VAL A 215 -30.44 5.01 -16.29
N LYS A 216 -31.58 5.14 -16.97
CA LYS A 216 -32.32 3.99 -17.57
C LYS A 216 -32.54 2.82 -16.59
N GLY A 217 -32.88 3.14 -15.33
CA GLY A 217 -33.12 2.14 -14.29
C GLY A 217 -31.86 1.52 -13.68
N ARG A 218 -30.65 1.89 -14.12
CA ARG A 218 -29.37 1.41 -13.60
C ARG A 218 -28.70 2.46 -12.73
N LEU A 219 -28.14 2.04 -11.61
CA LEU A 219 -27.35 2.89 -10.72
C LEU A 219 -25.96 3.11 -11.28
N ILE A 220 -25.57 4.38 -11.37
CA ILE A 220 -24.21 4.83 -11.69
C ILE A 220 -23.70 5.59 -10.48
N ASN A 221 -22.49 5.29 -10.02
CA ASN A 221 -21.81 5.99 -8.94
C ASN A 221 -20.43 6.47 -9.42
N ILE A 222 -20.02 7.65 -8.96
CA ILE A 222 -18.67 8.16 -9.08
C ILE A 222 -18.16 8.41 -7.67
N ASN A 223 -17.08 7.74 -7.29
CA ASN A 223 -16.40 7.97 -6.03
C ASN A 223 -15.08 8.68 -6.30
N TRP A 224 -14.72 9.60 -5.42
CA TRP A 224 -13.43 10.27 -5.46
C TRP A 224 -12.86 10.36 -4.05
N SER A 225 -11.53 10.38 -3.95
CA SER A 225 -10.85 10.63 -2.68
C SER A 225 -9.56 11.41 -2.88
N PHE A 226 -9.25 12.23 -1.89
CA PHE A 226 -8.02 12.97 -1.74
C PHE A 226 -7.47 12.69 -0.34
N SER A 227 -6.16 12.47 -0.22
CA SER A 227 -5.53 12.32 1.08
C SER A 227 -4.14 12.92 1.13
N LEU A 228 -3.80 13.41 2.32
CA LEU A 228 -2.49 13.91 2.69
C LEU A 228 -1.95 13.02 3.79
N SER A 229 -0.69 12.61 3.65
CA SER A 229 -0.02 11.82 4.68
C SER A 229 1.27 12.48 5.14
N SER A 230 1.50 12.43 6.44
CA SER A 230 2.74 12.81 7.10
C SER A 230 3.27 11.65 7.92
N TYR A 231 4.56 11.69 8.24
CA TYR A 231 5.25 10.61 8.94
C TYR A 231 5.93 11.17 10.17
N ASN A 232 5.95 10.36 11.23
CA ASN A 232 6.81 10.66 12.36
C ASN A 232 8.26 10.47 11.96
N ARG A 233 9.13 11.31 12.51
CA ARG A 233 10.57 11.13 12.43
C ARG A 233 10.99 10.07 13.44
N GLU A 234 11.75 9.06 12.99
CA GLU A 234 12.14 7.92 13.84
C GLU A 234 13.60 7.54 13.60
N LEU A 235 14.21 6.86 14.58
CA LEU A 235 15.52 6.22 14.40
C LEU A 235 15.34 4.86 13.71
N ILE A 236 16.00 4.67 12.57
CA ILE A 236 15.97 3.42 11.82
C ILE A 236 17.38 2.83 11.70
N ASN A 237 17.44 1.52 11.46
CA ASN A 237 18.69 0.86 11.07
C ASN A 237 19.02 1.25 9.62
N PRO A 238 20.21 1.79 9.32
CA PRO A 238 20.58 2.14 7.96
C PRO A 238 20.80 0.89 7.10
N SER A 239 20.52 1.04 5.80
CA SER A 239 20.96 0.11 4.77
C SER A 239 22.38 0.47 4.35
N TYR A 240 23.31 -0.47 4.47
CA TYR A 240 24.70 -0.25 4.06
C TYR A 240 24.91 -0.63 2.60
N SER A 241 25.70 0.18 1.92
CA SER A 241 26.11 -0.03 0.52
C SER A 241 27.48 0.61 0.34
N PHE A 242 28.26 0.09 -0.60
CA PHE A 242 29.54 0.67 -1.01
C PHE A 242 29.38 1.66 -2.18
N LEU A 243 28.22 1.71 -2.85
CA LEU A 243 28.03 2.43 -4.13
C LEU A 243 28.17 3.97 -4.07
N TRP A 244 28.34 4.54 -2.88
CA TRP A 244 28.49 5.99 -2.66
C TRP A 244 29.92 6.43 -2.30
N ILE A 245 30.84 5.46 -2.12
CA ILE A 245 32.22 5.68 -1.67
C ILE A 245 33.16 4.62 -2.27
N GLU A 246 34.45 4.91 -2.40
CA GLU A 246 35.41 3.91 -2.93
C GLU A 246 35.79 2.82 -1.91
N GLU A 247 35.51 3.03 -0.62
CA GLU A 247 35.66 2.03 0.44
C GLU A 247 34.59 0.95 0.29
N THR A 248 34.98 -0.32 0.38
CA THR A 248 34.09 -1.48 0.20
C THR A 248 33.96 -2.31 1.47
N GLY A 249 34.75 -2.04 2.50
CA GLY A 249 34.67 -2.69 3.80
C GLY A 249 33.44 -2.24 4.60
N ILE A 250 32.56 -3.19 4.94
CA ILE A 250 31.32 -2.92 5.68
C ILE A 250 31.56 -2.34 7.08
N ASP A 251 32.59 -2.80 7.80
CA ASP A 251 32.92 -2.27 9.13
C ASP A 251 33.35 -0.80 9.07
N SER A 252 34.05 -0.39 8.02
CA SER A 252 34.43 1.00 7.79
C SER A 252 33.21 1.84 7.42
N ILE A 253 32.40 1.37 6.48
CA ILE A 253 31.17 2.05 6.01
C ILE A 253 30.19 2.24 7.18
N SER A 254 29.98 1.21 7.99
CA SER A 254 29.05 1.27 9.12
C SER A 254 29.48 2.26 10.19
N LYS A 255 30.79 2.41 10.45
CA LYS A 255 31.31 3.45 11.35
C LYS A 255 31.08 4.86 10.83
N VAL A 256 31.21 5.06 9.52
CA VAL A 256 31.01 6.38 8.88
C VAL A 256 29.55 6.81 8.90
N ILE A 257 28.61 5.88 8.71
CA ILE A 257 27.17 6.18 8.75
C ILE A 257 26.67 6.25 10.19
N GLY A 258 27.13 5.33 11.04
CA GLY A 258 26.65 5.13 12.40
C GLY A 258 25.66 3.96 12.51
N ASN A 259 25.42 3.51 13.75
CA ASN A 259 24.61 2.32 14.04
C ASN A 259 23.09 2.53 13.92
N ALA A 260 22.64 3.78 13.82
CA ALA A 260 21.26 4.18 13.65
C ALA A 260 21.23 5.55 12.96
N VAL A 261 20.20 5.79 12.17
CA VAL A 261 20.02 7.03 11.40
C VAL A 261 18.65 7.60 11.72
N LEU A 262 18.60 8.92 11.91
CA LEU A 262 17.32 9.60 12.05
C LEU A 262 16.71 9.78 10.67
N PHE A 263 15.49 9.27 10.49
CA PHE A 263 14.82 9.21 9.20
C PHE A 263 13.48 9.92 9.25
N GLU A 264 13.22 10.72 8.22
CA GLU A 264 11.93 11.37 7.99
C GLU A 264 11.45 11.06 6.58
N GLN A 265 10.36 10.30 6.49
CA GLN A 265 9.77 9.98 5.20
C GLN A 265 9.04 11.20 4.61
N GLY A 266 9.22 11.41 3.31
CA GLY A 266 8.58 12.47 2.56
C GLY A 266 7.05 12.39 2.62
N LYS A 267 6.41 13.54 2.83
CA LYS A 267 4.94 13.66 2.85
C LYS A 267 4.33 13.13 1.56
N GLN A 268 3.15 12.52 1.64
CA GLN A 268 2.46 11.96 0.47
C GLN A 268 1.15 12.67 0.20
N ILE A 269 0.83 12.78 -1.09
CA ILE A 269 -0.46 13.21 -1.60
C ILE A 269 -1.01 12.06 -2.42
N SER A 270 -2.27 11.69 -2.21
CA SER A 270 -2.95 10.68 -3.03
C SER A 270 -4.31 11.17 -3.49
N LEU A 271 -4.64 10.82 -4.74
CA LEU A 271 -5.91 11.10 -5.38
C LEU A 271 -6.45 9.78 -5.96
N SER A 272 -7.76 9.58 -5.90
CA SER A 272 -8.43 8.46 -6.56
C SER A 272 -9.74 8.92 -7.15
N ILE A 273 -10.08 8.38 -8.32
CA ILE A 273 -11.39 8.51 -8.94
C ILE A 273 -11.81 7.15 -9.50
N GLN A 274 -13.07 6.78 -9.29
CA GLN A 274 -13.65 5.59 -9.87
C GLN A 274 -15.09 5.83 -10.31
N GLY A 275 -15.46 5.22 -11.43
CA GLY A 275 -16.83 5.07 -11.88
C GLY A 275 -17.30 3.64 -11.61
N GLN A 276 -18.55 3.50 -11.19
CA GLN A 276 -19.21 2.23 -10.92
C GLN A 276 -20.56 2.18 -11.66
N LEU A 277 -20.82 1.05 -12.31
CA LEU A 277 -22.03 0.77 -13.08
C LEU A 277 -22.70 -0.51 -12.57
N GLU A 278 -24.03 -0.45 -12.40
CA GLU A 278 -24.86 -1.60 -12.04
C GLU A 278 -25.19 -2.49 -13.27
N LEU A 279 -24.51 -3.65 -13.35
CA LEU A 279 -24.70 -4.65 -14.42
C LEU A 279 -25.93 -5.52 -14.20
N TRP A 280 -26.15 -5.96 -12.95
CA TRP A 280 -27.37 -6.66 -12.52
C TRP A 280 -27.99 -5.84 -11.40
N PRO A 281 -29.26 -5.39 -11.53
CA PRO A 281 -29.90 -4.62 -10.48
C PRO A 281 -29.73 -5.24 -9.08
N LYS A 282 -29.10 -4.49 -8.18
CA LYS A 282 -28.78 -4.81 -6.78
C LYS A 282 -27.90 -6.05 -6.54
N ARG A 283 -27.28 -6.62 -7.57
CA ARG A 283 -26.52 -7.88 -7.46
C ARG A 283 -25.11 -7.81 -8.01
N MET A 284 -24.89 -7.11 -9.13
CA MET A 284 -23.58 -7.06 -9.76
C MET A 284 -23.22 -5.66 -10.21
N PHE A 285 -22.00 -5.25 -9.87
CA PHE A 285 -21.46 -3.94 -10.21
C PHE A 285 -20.07 -4.07 -10.79
N LEU A 286 -19.83 -3.35 -11.88
CA LEU A 286 -18.52 -3.17 -12.47
C LEU A 286 -18.00 -1.80 -12.10
N SER A 287 -16.77 -1.72 -11.61
CA SER A 287 -16.10 -0.45 -11.33
C SER A 287 -14.79 -0.38 -12.09
N SER A 288 -14.44 0.82 -12.53
CA SER A 288 -13.14 1.13 -13.12
C SER A 288 -12.68 2.47 -12.59
N GLY A 289 -11.38 2.60 -12.33
CA GLY A 289 -10.84 3.80 -11.72
C GLY A 289 -9.34 3.97 -11.91
N MET A 290 -8.86 5.10 -11.42
CA MET A 290 -7.46 5.49 -11.47
C MET A 290 -7.06 6.12 -10.13
N ASP A 291 -5.88 5.73 -9.67
CA ASP A 291 -5.25 6.24 -8.47
C ASP A 291 -3.94 6.94 -8.84
N TRP A 292 -3.64 8.03 -8.14
CA TRP A 292 -2.38 8.76 -8.22
C TRP A 292 -1.79 8.95 -6.83
N MET A 293 -0.48 8.81 -6.71
CA MET A 293 0.25 9.13 -5.50
C MET A 293 1.55 9.85 -5.86
N LYS A 294 1.84 10.94 -5.15
CA LYS A 294 3.13 11.64 -5.22
C LYS A 294 3.68 11.78 -3.81
N SER A 295 4.96 11.50 -3.63
CA SER A 295 5.66 11.76 -2.37
C SER A 295 6.61 12.96 -2.48
N GLY A 296 6.94 13.53 -1.33
CA GLY A 296 8.16 14.30 -1.14
C GLY A 296 9.38 13.38 -1.13
N ARG A 297 10.57 14.00 -1.14
CA ARG A 297 11.84 13.31 -0.94
C ARG A 297 12.00 12.96 0.54
N ASP A 298 12.57 11.80 0.82
CA ASP A 298 12.89 11.37 2.18
C ASP A 298 14.15 12.12 2.68
N GLN A 299 14.30 12.22 4.00
CA GLN A 299 15.45 12.85 4.65
C GLN A 299 16.11 11.87 5.61
N TYR A 300 17.44 11.86 5.57
CA TYR A 300 18.31 11.06 6.41
C TYR A 300 19.24 12.01 7.17
N PHE A 301 19.50 11.72 8.44
CA PHE A 301 20.48 12.42 9.25
C PHE A 301 21.37 11.37 9.93
N SER A 302 22.58 11.24 9.42
CA SER A 302 23.61 10.31 9.89
C SER A 302 24.90 11.06 10.23
N ASN A 303 25.97 10.31 10.49
CA ASN A 303 27.30 10.91 10.67
C ASN A 303 27.95 11.33 9.33
N SER A 304 27.28 11.11 8.19
CA SER A 304 27.81 11.37 6.84
C SER A 304 26.77 12.04 5.93
N ASP A 305 26.87 13.36 5.77
CA ASP A 305 26.00 14.15 4.87
C ASP A 305 26.05 13.65 3.42
N LYS A 306 27.21 13.11 3.00
CA LYS A 306 27.40 12.53 1.67
C LYS A 306 26.51 11.29 1.49
N TRP A 307 26.47 10.41 2.50
CA TRP A 307 25.61 9.24 2.47
C TRP A 307 24.13 9.63 2.56
N ASP A 308 23.79 10.60 3.43
CA ASP A 308 22.42 11.08 3.58
C ASP A 308 21.87 11.62 2.25
N THR A 309 22.66 12.43 1.56
CA THR A 309 22.30 12.98 0.24
C THR A 309 22.15 11.85 -0.77
N TRP A 310 23.12 10.93 -0.85
CA TRP A 310 23.11 9.81 -1.79
C TRP A 310 21.91 8.86 -1.58
N MET A 311 21.54 8.59 -0.33
CA MET A 311 20.36 7.79 0.02
C MET A 311 19.05 8.48 -0.38
N SER A 312 19.01 9.81 -0.32
CA SER A 312 17.79 10.56 -0.69
C SER A 312 17.62 10.67 -2.21
N SER A 313 18.72 10.86 -2.96
CA SER A 313 18.74 11.03 -4.40
C SER A 313 20.16 10.86 -4.96
N ASN A 314 20.28 10.12 -6.05
CA ASN A 314 21.52 9.95 -6.80
C ASN A 314 21.19 9.71 -8.29
N ASN A 315 22.18 9.33 -9.12
CA ASN A 315 21.96 9.21 -10.56
C ASN A 315 20.82 8.22 -10.87
N ASN A 316 19.78 8.69 -11.57
CA ASN A 316 18.58 7.92 -11.93
C ASN A 316 17.73 7.43 -10.72
N TYR A 317 18.07 7.83 -9.49
CA TYR A 317 17.34 7.46 -8.27
C TYR A 317 16.89 8.68 -7.46
N ASP A 318 15.64 8.63 -6.99
CA ASP A 318 15.10 9.59 -6.04
C ASP A 318 14.16 8.84 -5.09
N THR A 319 14.17 9.19 -3.81
CA THR A 319 13.15 8.72 -2.86
C THR A 319 11.80 9.39 -3.10
N LYS A 320 11.77 10.50 -3.87
CA LYS A 320 10.56 11.16 -4.35
C LYS A 320 9.88 10.33 -5.44
N LYS A 321 8.72 9.76 -5.11
CA LYS A 321 8.00 8.81 -5.96
C LYS A 321 6.80 9.44 -6.63
N THR A 322 6.49 8.97 -7.82
CA THR A 322 5.21 9.21 -8.49
C THR A 322 4.65 7.87 -8.92
N LEU A 323 3.40 7.59 -8.58
CA LEU A 323 2.73 6.34 -8.92
C LEU A 323 1.37 6.67 -9.50
N SER A 324 1.08 6.08 -10.67
CA SER A 324 -0.25 6.11 -11.26
C SER A 324 -0.68 4.68 -11.54
N THR A 325 -1.88 4.30 -11.11
CA THR A 325 -2.42 2.96 -11.34
C THR A 325 -3.84 3.02 -11.84
N GLN A 326 -4.21 2.11 -12.73
CA GLN A 326 -5.58 1.87 -13.14
C GLN A 326 -6.06 0.55 -12.58
N PHE A 327 -7.37 0.43 -12.38
CA PHE A 327 -7.96 -0.82 -11.91
C PHE A 327 -9.34 -1.05 -12.50
N ILE A 328 -9.71 -2.32 -12.56
CA ILE A 328 -11.07 -2.79 -12.84
C ILE A 328 -11.44 -3.78 -11.74
N LYS A 329 -12.67 -3.67 -11.22
CA LYS A 329 -13.20 -4.60 -10.23
C LYS A 329 -14.66 -4.93 -10.47
N LEU A 330 -15.02 -6.16 -10.11
CA LEU A 330 -16.36 -6.69 -10.17
C LEU A 330 -16.83 -7.02 -8.74
N ASN A 331 -17.98 -6.48 -8.36
CA ASN A 331 -18.60 -6.73 -7.07
C ASN A 331 -19.88 -7.54 -7.26
N PHE A 332 -19.99 -8.64 -6.51
CA PHE A 332 -21.21 -9.42 -6.37
C PHE A 332 -21.78 -9.23 -4.96
N LEU A 333 -23.07 -8.92 -4.89
CA LEU A 333 -23.75 -8.51 -3.67
C LEU A 333 -24.86 -9.49 -3.31
N ASN A 334 -24.73 -10.10 -2.13
CA ASN A 334 -25.70 -10.97 -1.50
C ASN A 334 -26.21 -10.35 -0.19
N ILE A 335 -26.79 -9.15 -0.28
CA ILE A 335 -27.14 -8.32 0.89
C ILE A 335 -28.64 -7.99 0.94
N ASP A 336 -29.36 -8.10 -0.18
CA ASP A 336 -30.82 -7.88 -0.23
C ASP A 336 -31.54 -9.04 0.50
N PRO A 337 -32.23 -8.80 1.64
CA PRO A 337 -32.81 -9.87 2.44
C PRO A 337 -33.84 -10.72 1.69
N PHE A 338 -34.49 -10.15 0.67
CA PHE A 338 -35.49 -10.87 -0.14
C PHE A 338 -34.87 -11.73 -1.24
N LYS A 339 -33.57 -11.55 -1.51
CA LYS A 339 -32.86 -12.17 -2.63
C LYS A 339 -31.56 -12.86 -2.19
N GLN A 340 -31.28 -12.88 -0.89
CA GLN A 340 -30.05 -13.41 -0.33
C GLN A 340 -30.05 -14.94 -0.37
N TYR A 341 -28.88 -15.48 -0.67
CA TYR A 341 -28.58 -16.90 -0.52
C TYR A 341 -27.94 -17.12 0.85
N GLY A 342 -28.55 -18.00 1.65
CA GLY A 342 -28.07 -18.33 2.99
C GLY A 342 -28.36 -17.25 4.05
N PRO A 343 -27.91 -17.49 5.29
CA PRO A 343 -28.29 -16.67 6.44
C PRO A 343 -27.41 -15.42 6.65
N ILE A 344 -26.25 -15.31 5.99
CA ILE A 344 -25.27 -14.25 6.22
C ILE A 344 -25.16 -13.35 4.98
N PRO A 345 -25.37 -12.03 5.12
CA PRO A 345 -25.19 -11.10 4.01
C PRO A 345 -23.70 -10.92 3.70
N PHE A 346 -23.34 -11.00 2.42
CA PHE A 346 -21.96 -10.84 1.98
C PHE A 346 -21.79 -10.07 0.67
N GLU A 347 -20.61 -9.52 0.48
CA GLU A 347 -20.11 -8.94 -0.76
C GLU A 347 -18.83 -9.66 -1.17
N LEU A 348 -18.74 -10.02 -2.43
CA LEU A 348 -17.55 -10.57 -3.05
C LEU A 348 -17.02 -9.57 -4.08
N GLU A 349 -15.79 -9.13 -3.92
CA GLU A 349 -15.08 -8.23 -4.82
C GLU A 349 -13.91 -8.98 -5.43
N PHE A 350 -13.83 -8.98 -6.76
CA PHE A 350 -12.65 -9.40 -7.50
C PHE A 350 -12.10 -8.19 -8.26
N GLY A 351 -10.80 -7.98 -8.19
CA GLY A 351 -10.19 -6.84 -8.87
C GLY A 351 -8.82 -7.15 -9.43
N ILE A 352 -8.47 -6.35 -10.44
CA ILE A 352 -7.15 -6.28 -11.04
C ILE A 352 -6.71 -4.82 -11.12
N ARG A 353 -5.42 -4.59 -10.91
CA ARG A 353 -4.79 -3.28 -10.93
C ARG A 353 -3.45 -3.39 -11.62
N TRP A 354 -3.09 -2.36 -12.38
CA TRP A 354 -1.80 -2.24 -13.02
C TRP A 354 -1.33 -0.79 -12.95
N TYR A 355 -0.01 -0.61 -12.88
CA TYR A 355 0.58 0.71 -13.00
C TYR A 355 0.44 1.25 -14.43
N VAL A 356 0.46 2.57 -14.56
CA VAL A 356 0.45 3.26 -15.85
C VAL A 356 1.89 3.62 -16.22
N PRO A 357 2.44 3.05 -17.31
CA PRO A 357 3.75 3.43 -17.82
C PRO A 357 3.83 4.94 -18.11
N TYR A 358 5.02 5.52 -17.99
CA TYR A 358 5.28 6.96 -18.20
C TYR A 358 4.54 7.92 -17.26
N LEU A 359 3.74 7.44 -16.30
CA LEU A 359 3.17 8.22 -15.21
C LEU A 359 3.56 7.64 -13.83
N THR A 360 4.54 6.75 -13.84
CA THR A 360 5.07 6.06 -12.66
C THR A 360 6.59 6.17 -12.71
N TYR A 361 7.20 6.67 -11.64
CA TYR A 361 8.61 7.02 -11.55
C TYR A 361 9.14 6.77 -10.15
N HIS A 362 10.39 6.29 -10.08
CA HIS A 362 11.13 6.01 -8.84
C HIS A 362 10.37 5.13 -7.85
N THR A 363 9.69 4.10 -8.36
CA THR A 363 8.93 3.17 -7.55
C THR A 363 8.69 1.86 -8.30
N PHE A 364 8.24 0.84 -7.59
CA PHE A 364 7.79 -0.40 -8.21
C PHE A 364 6.47 -0.20 -8.96
N GLY A 365 6.48 -0.54 -10.25
CA GLY A 365 5.31 -0.61 -11.10
C GLY A 365 4.62 -1.97 -10.94
N TYR A 366 3.71 -2.07 -9.98
CA TYR A 366 3.00 -3.32 -9.69
C TYR A 366 1.84 -3.59 -10.64
N THR A 367 1.67 -4.86 -10.96
CA THR A 367 0.40 -5.46 -11.39
C THR A 367 -0.07 -6.38 -10.28
N SER A 368 -1.33 -6.27 -9.90
CA SER A 368 -1.90 -7.04 -8.80
C SER A 368 -3.32 -7.50 -9.10
N SER A 369 -3.69 -8.63 -8.52
CA SER A 369 -5.08 -9.09 -8.45
C SER A 369 -5.46 -9.32 -7.00
N TRP A 370 -6.75 -9.20 -6.70
CA TRP A 370 -7.25 -9.47 -5.36
C TRP A 370 -8.66 -10.06 -5.38
N LEU A 371 -8.96 -10.76 -4.28
CA LEU A 371 -10.27 -11.27 -3.94
C LEU A 371 -10.60 -10.82 -2.53
N LYS A 372 -11.69 -10.09 -2.37
CA LYS A 372 -12.17 -9.61 -1.07
C LYS A 372 -13.57 -10.13 -0.81
N ILE A 373 -13.77 -10.69 0.38
CA ILE A 373 -15.09 -11.01 0.92
C ILE A 373 -15.38 -10.08 2.09
N SER A 374 -16.60 -9.56 2.16
CA SER A 374 -17.07 -8.72 3.26
C SER A 374 -18.42 -9.20 3.76
N SER A 375 -18.59 -9.29 5.07
CA SER A 375 -19.85 -9.69 5.71
C SER A 375 -20.27 -8.66 6.75
N TYR A 376 -21.58 -8.59 6.98
CA TYR A 376 -22.20 -7.56 7.81
C TYR A 376 -22.94 -8.18 8.99
N PHE A 377 -22.74 -7.64 10.19
CA PHE A 377 -23.37 -8.10 11.42
C PHE A 377 -23.96 -6.92 12.18
N GLN A 378 -25.21 -7.00 12.59
CA GLN A 378 -25.86 -5.97 13.37
C GLN A 378 -25.79 -6.33 14.86
N ALA A 379 -25.25 -5.41 15.67
CA ALA A 379 -25.34 -5.46 17.12
C ALA A 379 -26.64 -4.76 17.55
N TRP A 380 -27.32 -5.36 18.53
CA TRP A 380 -28.57 -4.84 19.10
C TRP A 380 -28.30 -3.94 20.30
#